data_AF-A0A7W0NBG4-F1
#
_entry.id   AF-A0A7W0NBG4-F1
#
_cell.length_a   1.000
_cell.length_b   1.000
_cell.length_c   1.000
_cell.angle_alpha   90.00
_cell.angle_beta   90.00
_cell.angle_gamma   90.00
#
_symmetry.space_group_name_H-M   'P 1'
#
loop_
_entity.id
_entity.type
_entity.pdbx_description
1 polymer ?
#
loop_
_entity_poly.entity_id
_entity_poly.type
_entity_poly.pdbx_seq_one_letter_code
_entity_poly.pdbx_strand_id
1 'polypeptide(L)'
;MVVQQERIKITFLGSADSKRIAKEILELMRGHGNFMAFDAPIRVSLASLQGHLASNGDFSPTAVERAVSTNSAVFSIEEIDGQKVVCATRSGVAPQIFDVDLSHSFVARFATPLPKPETPPVPIRERPRIDPSWASLSIALDDLELEGDELALEPGDLASAGDDDPPDASQIATLAGAAADVALEADTPATSVPARIVPPRVVGTTDVTGVGEPELADLLATRLRGDSRIANFGDQWMIEERVPRFSRGDLRRIKEYLQEQEQPLTDDVLVQDVLQVRPGTPEFDLVRFAVNFRLAREHREFDFVGTNNQRFWSTSSLGQIGTTRRKPNEIGTDYRYLTEEAATALNRSATTVDRTLTYYEYYLGLLSYNADLQALMPAPLQPDQRTAVLTFECPQVYTTYLVELRYPTPNRGGFVLGLDDFYRENLVPGALVSLARTENDGHYIVEYLPAGSQAARLMELDERRAPRYVFRPTTYSCGVDEAMLLTEERFPRLANEKPLDDRVRRRPEAVVAATFERMGTENEGHGYRATFKDLFAAVNIERPFSEHLLRTTLDTDETGAFARDPDGTDAYTYVPGPNN
;
A
#
# COMPACT_ATOMS: atom_id res chain seq x y z
N MET A 1 7.77 -23.97 1.80
CA MET A 1 8.88 -23.75 0.85
C MET A 1 9.97 -23.02 1.62
N VAL A 2 11.16 -23.61 1.75
CA VAL A 2 12.25 -23.03 2.56
C VAL A 2 12.87 -21.88 1.77
N VAL A 3 12.58 -20.65 2.18
CA VAL A 3 13.21 -19.44 1.62
C VAL A 3 14.71 -19.53 1.89
N GLN A 4 15.51 -19.60 0.82
CA GLN A 4 16.96 -19.55 0.92
C GLN A 4 17.35 -18.12 1.31
N GLN A 5 17.59 -17.93 2.61
CA GLN A 5 17.98 -16.64 3.19
C GLN A 5 19.33 -16.18 2.62
N GLU A 6 19.36 -14.96 2.06
CA GLU A 6 20.60 -14.29 1.64
C GLU A 6 21.61 -14.29 2.81
N ARG A 7 22.75 -14.94 2.58
CA ARG A 7 23.82 -15.01 3.57
C ARG A 7 24.50 -13.64 3.64
N ILE A 8 24.19 -12.87 4.69
CA ILE A 8 24.94 -11.65 5.04
C ILE A 8 26.45 -11.97 5.00
N LYS A 9 27.21 -11.17 4.25
CA LYS A 9 28.64 -11.37 4.05
C LYS A 9 29.41 -10.94 5.30
N ILE A 10 29.68 -11.90 6.19
CA ILE A 10 30.40 -11.66 7.45
C ILE A 10 31.91 -11.63 7.19
N THR A 11 32.59 -10.61 7.71
CA THR A 11 34.05 -10.47 7.64
C THR A 11 34.66 -10.77 9.01
N PHE A 12 35.48 -11.84 9.10
CA PHE A 12 36.20 -12.19 10.32
C PHE A 12 37.54 -11.46 10.44
N LEU A 13 37.89 -11.06 11.65
CA LEU A 13 39.14 -10.42 12.04
C LEU A 13 40.12 -11.43 12.65
N GLY A 14 41.44 -11.14 12.54
CA GLY A 14 42.53 -11.97 13.09
C GLY A 14 43.43 -12.64 12.04
N SER A 15 44.30 -13.55 12.51
CA SER A 15 45.16 -14.38 11.64
C SER A 15 44.34 -15.32 10.75
N ALA A 16 44.93 -15.88 9.68
CA ALA A 16 44.24 -16.81 8.79
C ALA A 16 43.61 -18.00 9.56
N ASP A 17 44.32 -18.54 10.55
CA ASP A 17 43.81 -19.58 11.42
C ASP A 17 42.67 -19.09 12.33
N SER A 18 42.77 -17.87 12.87
CA SER A 18 41.70 -17.30 13.72
C SER A 18 40.41 -17.09 12.92
N LYS A 19 40.51 -16.66 11.66
CA LYS A 19 39.36 -16.49 10.76
C LYS A 19 38.71 -17.83 10.41
N ARG A 20 39.54 -18.86 10.19
CA ARG A 20 39.06 -20.23 9.94
C ARG A 20 38.29 -20.78 11.15
N ILE A 21 38.86 -20.66 12.35
CA ILE A 21 38.22 -21.07 13.60
C ILE A 21 36.90 -20.31 13.83
N ALA A 22 36.89 -18.98 13.65
CA ALA A 22 35.69 -18.17 13.84
C ALA A 22 34.56 -18.56 12.86
N LYS A 23 34.91 -18.90 11.61
CA LYS A 23 33.95 -19.39 10.62
C LYS A 23 33.35 -20.74 11.03
N GLU A 24 34.18 -21.68 11.45
CA GLU A 24 33.72 -23.02 11.90
C GLU A 24 32.82 -22.91 13.15
N ILE A 25 33.16 -22.05 14.11
CA ILE A 25 32.32 -21.79 15.29
C ILE A 25 30.95 -21.24 14.87
N LEU A 26 30.91 -20.27 13.96
CA LEU A 26 29.65 -19.68 13.52
C LEU A 26 28.77 -20.71 12.77
N GLU A 27 29.37 -21.55 11.93
CA GLU A 27 28.65 -22.62 11.22
C GLU A 27 28.07 -23.65 12.21
N LEU A 28 28.82 -24.01 13.24
CA LEU A 28 28.35 -24.88 14.31
C LEU A 28 27.19 -24.26 15.11
N MET A 29 27.31 -22.98 15.47
CA MET A 29 26.23 -22.27 16.18
C MET A 29 24.99 -22.14 15.32
N ARG A 30 25.12 -21.85 14.02
CA ARG A 30 23.98 -21.85 13.07
C ARG A 30 23.32 -23.22 12.95
N GLY A 31 24.11 -24.30 12.96
CA GLY A 31 23.60 -25.66 13.01
C GLY A 31 22.79 -25.92 14.29
N HIS A 32 23.29 -25.47 15.44
CA HIS A 32 22.60 -25.59 16.73
C HIS A 32 21.30 -24.76 16.79
N GLY A 33 21.30 -23.57 16.19
CA GLY A 33 20.17 -22.64 16.16
C GLY A 33 19.24 -22.78 14.95
N ASN A 34 19.26 -23.90 14.20
CA ASN A 34 18.55 -23.98 12.92
C ASN A 34 17.02 -23.76 13.01
N PHE A 35 16.43 -23.98 14.19
CA PHE A 35 15.01 -23.76 14.48
C PHE A 35 14.73 -22.45 15.26
N MET A 36 15.75 -21.65 15.55
CA MET A 36 15.60 -20.35 16.20
C MET A 36 15.35 -19.23 15.17
N ALA A 37 14.76 -18.13 15.61
CA ALA A 37 14.62 -16.91 14.81
C ALA A 37 16.00 -16.38 14.36
N PHE A 38 16.02 -15.57 13.31
CA PHE A 38 17.26 -15.17 12.63
C PHE A 38 18.21 -14.34 13.51
N ASP A 39 17.64 -13.56 14.43
CA ASP A 39 18.25 -12.66 15.39
C ASP A 39 18.24 -13.19 16.83
N ALA A 40 17.65 -14.37 17.07
CA ALA A 40 17.61 -14.97 18.39
C ALA A 40 19.04 -15.34 18.88
N PRO A 41 19.37 -15.08 20.17
CA PRO A 41 20.66 -15.42 20.73
C PRO A 41 20.81 -16.94 20.89
N ILE A 42 21.77 -17.51 20.16
CA ILE A 42 22.20 -18.91 20.28
C ILE A 42 23.32 -18.95 21.31
N ARG A 43 23.16 -19.77 22.34
CA ARG A 43 24.10 -19.88 23.47
C ARG A 43 24.75 -21.26 23.47
N VAL A 44 26.08 -21.30 23.43
CA VAL A 44 26.84 -22.56 23.51
C VAL A 44 28.01 -22.38 24.47
N SER A 45 28.26 -23.36 25.35
CA SER A 45 29.39 -23.27 26.29
C SER A 45 30.73 -23.27 25.53
N LEU A 46 31.68 -22.44 25.99
CA LEU A 46 33.02 -22.37 25.39
C LEU A 46 33.74 -23.73 25.49
N ALA A 47 33.52 -24.46 26.59
CA ALA A 47 34.09 -25.79 26.79
C ALA A 47 33.58 -26.81 25.75
N SER A 48 32.28 -26.75 25.40
CA SER A 48 31.70 -27.60 24.35
C SER A 48 32.26 -27.27 22.97
N LEU A 49 32.46 -25.98 22.66
CA LEU A 49 33.07 -25.55 21.40
C LEU A 49 34.53 -26.01 21.29
N GLN A 50 35.30 -25.85 22.37
CA GLN A 50 36.69 -26.33 22.44
C GLN A 50 36.77 -27.85 22.29
N GLY A 51 35.88 -28.59 22.96
CA GLY A 51 35.82 -30.05 22.87
C GLY A 51 35.48 -30.53 21.45
N HIS A 52 34.51 -29.90 20.79
CA HIS A 52 34.10 -30.27 19.43
C HIS A 52 35.17 -29.95 18.38
N LEU A 53 35.82 -28.79 18.49
CA LEU A 53 36.88 -28.41 17.56
C LEU A 53 38.15 -29.23 17.77
N ALA A 54 38.47 -29.62 19.02
CA ALA A 54 39.58 -30.52 19.31
C ALA A 54 39.36 -31.94 18.76
N SER A 55 38.10 -32.40 18.67
CA SER A 55 37.79 -33.71 18.05
C SER A 55 37.84 -33.70 16.51
N ASN A 56 37.66 -32.53 15.88
CA ASN A 56 37.61 -32.39 14.41
C ASN A 56 38.90 -31.81 13.80
N GLY A 57 39.86 -31.33 14.60
CA GLY A 57 41.15 -30.82 14.14
C GLY A 57 42.10 -30.35 15.27
N ASP A 58 43.37 -30.09 14.94
CA ASP A 58 44.46 -29.71 15.87
C ASP A 58 44.36 -28.25 16.39
N PHE A 59 43.18 -27.81 16.81
CA PHE A 59 43.03 -26.46 17.38
C PHE A 59 43.29 -26.47 18.88
N SER A 60 44.24 -25.64 19.33
CA SER A 60 44.46 -25.44 20.76
C SER A 60 43.25 -24.75 21.41
N PRO A 61 42.86 -25.12 22.65
CA PRO A 61 41.75 -24.48 23.37
C PRO A 61 41.92 -22.96 23.51
N THR A 62 43.17 -22.51 23.65
CA THR A 62 43.55 -21.09 23.71
C THR A 62 43.36 -20.35 22.39
N ALA A 63 43.42 -21.03 21.25
CA ALA A 63 43.17 -20.43 19.94
C ALA A 63 41.67 -20.19 19.71
N VAL A 64 40.81 -21.08 20.21
CA VAL A 64 39.33 -20.94 20.15
C VAL A 64 38.88 -19.71 20.94
N GLU A 65 39.35 -19.58 22.18
CA GLU A 65 39.00 -18.41 23.02
C GLU A 65 39.48 -17.10 22.40
N ARG A 66 40.70 -17.09 21.83
CA ARG A 66 41.25 -15.92 21.14
C ARG A 66 40.47 -15.57 19.87
N ALA A 67 40.03 -16.57 19.11
CA ALA A 67 39.24 -16.34 17.88
C ALA A 67 37.88 -15.72 18.20
N VAL A 68 37.22 -16.18 19.27
CA VAL A 68 35.95 -15.61 19.76
C VAL A 68 36.17 -14.18 20.25
N SER A 69 37.18 -13.94 21.11
CA SER A 69 37.43 -12.61 21.67
C SER A 69 37.86 -11.57 20.64
N THR A 70 38.53 -11.98 19.55
CA THR A 70 38.96 -11.08 18.46
C THR A 70 37.78 -10.65 17.58
N ASN A 71 36.69 -11.42 17.57
CA ASN A 71 35.53 -11.21 16.70
C ASN A 71 34.28 -10.78 17.51
N SER A 72 34.43 -9.73 18.33
CA SER A 72 33.35 -9.19 19.18
C SER A 72 32.14 -8.65 18.43
N ALA A 73 32.28 -8.36 17.12
CA ALA A 73 31.16 -7.98 16.27
C ALA A 73 30.22 -9.16 15.93
N VAL A 74 30.72 -10.40 16.07
CA VAL A 74 29.99 -11.64 15.73
C VAL A 74 29.63 -12.42 16.99
N PHE A 75 30.51 -12.42 17.99
CA PHE A 75 30.35 -13.19 19.22
C PHE A 75 30.33 -12.27 20.45
N SER A 76 29.42 -12.54 21.39
CA SER A 76 29.50 -12.05 22.76
C SER A 76 29.83 -13.21 23.71
N ILE A 77 30.50 -12.92 24.83
CA ILE A 77 30.81 -13.90 25.87
C ILE A 77 30.01 -13.52 27.11
N GLU A 78 29.13 -14.40 27.54
CA GLU A 78 28.34 -14.30 28.77
C GLU A 78 28.90 -15.27 29.81
N GLU A 79 28.91 -14.88 31.09
CA GLU A 79 29.25 -15.79 32.20
C GLU A 79 27.95 -16.20 32.89
N ILE A 80 27.58 -17.47 32.76
CA ILE A 80 26.35 -18.04 33.33
C ILE A 80 26.75 -19.22 34.22
N ASP A 81 26.33 -19.21 35.47
CA ASP A 81 26.61 -20.28 36.46
C ASP A 81 28.10 -20.67 36.58
N GLY A 82 29.01 -19.69 36.44
CA GLY A 82 30.47 -19.89 36.52
C GLY A 82 31.09 -20.53 35.26
N GLN A 83 30.36 -20.59 34.15
CA GLN A 83 30.83 -21.07 32.85
C GLN A 83 30.79 -19.95 31.80
N LYS A 84 31.85 -19.87 30.98
CA LYS A 84 31.87 -18.97 29.81
C LYS A 84 31.01 -19.54 28.69
N VAL A 85 29.98 -18.81 28.31
CA VAL A 85 29.04 -19.13 27.24
C VAL A 85 29.28 -18.16 26.08
N VAL A 86 29.45 -18.71 24.88
CA VAL A 86 29.57 -17.93 23.65
C VAL A 86 28.18 -17.75 23.05
N CYS A 87 27.84 -16.51 22.76
CA CYS A 87 26.56 -16.09 22.23
C CYS A 87 26.73 -15.48 20.83
N ALA A 88 25.92 -15.93 19.88
CA ALA A 88 25.86 -15.41 18.51
C ALA A 88 24.45 -15.59 17.95
N THR A 89 24.10 -14.86 16.91
CA THR A 89 22.83 -15.04 16.19
C THR A 89 23.03 -15.84 14.90
N ARG A 90 21.93 -16.27 14.26
CA ARG A 90 22.02 -16.88 12.91
C ARG A 90 22.47 -15.85 11.87
N SER A 91 22.14 -14.58 12.06
CA SER A 91 22.62 -13.47 11.21
C SER A 91 24.14 -13.28 11.29
N GLY A 92 24.80 -13.81 12.32
CA GLY A 92 26.24 -13.70 12.55
C GLY A 92 26.65 -12.31 13.03
N VAL A 93 25.78 -11.70 13.82
CA VAL A 93 26.02 -10.47 14.57
C VAL A 93 25.96 -10.84 16.06
N ALA A 94 26.77 -10.19 16.89
CA ALA A 94 26.67 -10.36 18.33
C ALA A 94 25.25 -9.95 18.79
N PRO A 95 24.55 -10.77 19.60
CA PRO A 95 23.19 -10.46 20.02
C PRO A 95 23.16 -9.15 20.81
N GLN A 96 22.30 -8.22 20.38
CA GLN A 96 22.05 -6.99 21.13
C GLN A 96 21.18 -7.34 22.34
N ILE A 97 21.67 -7.01 23.53
CA ILE A 97 20.86 -7.12 24.75
C ILE A 97 19.82 -6.01 24.66
N PHE A 98 18.59 -6.36 24.30
CA PHE A 98 17.46 -5.46 24.48
C PHE A 98 17.16 -5.40 25.97
N ASP A 99 17.55 -4.31 26.62
CA ASP A 99 17.03 -3.99 27.95
C ASP A 99 15.56 -3.62 27.74
N VAL A 100 14.68 -4.60 27.93
CA VAL A 100 13.25 -4.38 27.74
C VAL A 100 12.82 -3.37 28.79
N ASP A 101 12.37 -2.20 28.37
CA ASP A 101 11.87 -1.18 29.28
C ASP A 101 10.59 -1.69 29.98
N LEU A 102 10.79 -2.25 31.17
CA LEU A 102 9.71 -2.76 32.01
C LEU A 102 8.99 -1.66 32.80
N SER A 103 9.39 -0.37 32.66
CA SER A 103 8.74 0.76 33.34
C SER A 103 7.27 0.93 32.96
N HIS A 104 6.87 0.37 31.80
CA HIS A 104 5.49 0.32 31.32
C HIS A 104 4.90 -1.09 31.27
N SER A 105 5.56 -2.07 31.90
CA SER A 105 4.98 -3.40 32.03
C SER A 105 3.71 -3.36 32.87
N PHE A 106 2.72 -4.17 32.48
CA PHE A 106 1.46 -4.31 33.20
C PHE A 106 1.70 -4.67 34.68
N VAL A 107 2.70 -5.51 34.95
CA VAL A 107 3.10 -5.92 36.30
C VAL A 107 3.57 -4.73 37.14
N ALA A 108 4.43 -3.85 36.58
CA ALA A 108 4.92 -2.67 37.28
C ALA A 108 3.80 -1.64 37.55
N ARG A 109 2.89 -1.43 36.59
CA ARG A 109 1.75 -0.50 36.76
C ARG A 109 0.72 -1.00 37.78
N PHE A 110 0.58 -2.31 37.93
CA PHE A 110 -0.33 -2.92 38.91
C PHE A 110 0.24 -2.92 40.33
N ALA A 111 1.56 -3.11 40.47
CA ALA A 111 2.24 -3.12 41.77
C ALA A 111 2.42 -1.72 42.37
N THR A 112 2.52 -0.69 41.53
CA THR A 112 2.66 0.72 41.93
C THR A 112 1.68 1.59 41.13
N PRO A 113 0.38 1.62 41.51
CA PRO A 113 -0.57 2.51 40.87
C PRO A 113 -0.18 3.97 41.15
N LEU A 114 -0.05 4.77 40.09
CA LEU A 114 0.17 6.20 40.22
C LEU A 114 -1.04 6.85 40.94
N PRO A 115 -0.81 7.88 41.76
CA PRO A 115 -1.90 8.60 42.41
C PRO A 115 -2.85 9.17 41.37
N LYS A 116 -4.15 9.07 41.65
CA LYS A 116 -5.22 9.54 40.76
C LYS A 116 -4.95 11.01 40.43
N PRO A 117 -4.90 11.41 39.14
CA PRO A 117 -4.67 12.80 38.76
C PRO A 117 -5.67 13.72 39.45
N GLU A 118 -5.18 14.80 40.08
CA GLU A 118 -6.04 15.76 40.75
C GLU A 118 -6.99 16.38 39.73
N THR A 119 -8.29 16.26 40.00
CA THR A 119 -9.32 16.81 39.15
C THR A 119 -9.29 18.34 39.28
N PRO A 120 -9.09 19.10 38.20
CA PRO A 120 -9.09 20.56 38.30
C PRO A 120 -10.44 21.05 38.82
N PRO A 121 -10.48 22.14 39.63
CA PRO A 121 -11.71 22.67 40.19
C PRO A 121 -12.66 23.09 39.06
N VAL A 122 -13.81 22.43 39.00
CA VAL A 122 -14.86 22.70 38.01
C VAL A 122 -15.39 24.13 38.25
N PRO A 123 -15.40 25.02 37.25
CA PRO A 123 -16.06 26.32 37.42
C PRO A 123 -17.57 26.12 37.63
N ILE A 124 -18.14 26.87 38.57
CA ILE A 124 -19.58 26.85 38.87
C ILE A 124 -20.33 27.27 37.60
N ARG A 125 -20.89 26.30 36.87
CA ARG A 125 -21.84 26.59 35.80
C ARG A 125 -23.15 27.05 36.43
N GLU A 126 -23.46 28.34 36.28
CA GLU A 126 -24.82 28.82 36.54
C GLU A 126 -25.78 28.07 35.61
N ARG A 127 -26.84 27.48 36.18
CA ARG A 127 -27.88 26.83 35.39
C ARG A 127 -28.54 27.88 34.49
N PRO A 128 -28.70 27.61 33.18
CA PRO A 128 -29.46 28.50 32.31
C PRO A 128 -30.87 28.69 32.89
N ARG A 129 -31.29 29.95 33.09
CA ARG A 129 -32.69 30.24 33.43
C ARG A 129 -33.52 29.89 32.20
N ILE A 130 -34.35 28.86 32.33
CA ILE A 130 -35.32 28.47 31.30
C ILE A 130 -36.28 29.65 31.10
N ASP A 131 -36.41 30.08 29.86
CA ASP A 131 -37.30 31.15 29.45
C ASP A 131 -38.77 30.71 29.68
N PRO A 132 -39.60 31.47 30.43
CA PRO A 132 -40.99 31.08 30.75
C PRO A 132 -41.91 31.00 29.53
N SER A 133 -41.48 31.46 28.34
CA SER A 133 -42.20 31.29 27.07
C SER A 133 -42.35 29.83 26.61
N TRP A 134 -41.57 28.90 27.18
CA TRP A 134 -41.70 27.47 26.91
C TRP A 134 -42.85 26.79 27.68
N ALA A 135 -43.47 27.47 28.66
CA ALA A 135 -44.59 26.94 29.43
C ALA A 135 -45.96 27.05 28.72
N SER A 136 -46.05 27.74 27.57
CA SER A 136 -47.30 27.92 26.82
C SER A 136 -47.50 26.96 25.64
N LEU A 137 -46.56 26.04 25.39
CA LEU A 137 -46.69 25.03 24.32
C LEU A 137 -47.57 23.83 24.70
N SER A 138 -48.04 23.74 25.95
CA SER A 138 -48.91 22.65 26.42
C SER A 138 -50.40 22.88 26.18
N ILE A 139 -50.82 23.98 25.53
CA ILE A 139 -52.24 24.28 25.26
C ILE A 139 -52.61 24.00 23.79
N ALA A 140 -51.65 23.69 22.91
CA ALA A 140 -51.91 23.43 21.49
C ALA A 140 -51.89 21.94 21.08
N LEU A 141 -51.81 21.01 22.04
CA LEU A 141 -51.84 19.56 21.78
C LEU A 141 -53.10 18.84 22.28
N ASP A 142 -54.01 19.52 22.97
CA ASP A 142 -55.28 18.93 23.46
C ASP A 142 -56.45 19.04 22.45
N ASP A 143 -56.26 19.72 21.30
CA ASP A 143 -57.29 19.86 20.24
C ASP A 143 -57.14 18.81 19.09
N LEU A 144 -56.35 17.75 19.29
CA LEU A 144 -56.30 16.60 18.38
C LEU A 144 -57.01 15.40 19.01
N GLU A 145 -58.32 15.55 19.21
CA GLU A 145 -59.23 14.43 19.45
C GLU A 145 -59.27 13.53 18.20
N LEU A 146 -58.66 12.36 18.33
CA LEU A 146 -58.89 11.19 17.47
C LEU A 146 -60.29 10.64 17.78
N GLU A 147 -61.30 11.11 17.04
CA GLU A 147 -62.56 10.38 16.86
C GLU A 147 -62.32 9.26 15.82
N GLY A 148 -62.57 8.03 16.24
CA GLY A 148 -62.46 6.85 15.39
C GLY A 148 -63.69 6.66 14.51
N ASP A 149 -63.47 6.05 13.35
CA ASP A 149 -64.41 5.05 12.84
C ASP A 149 -63.68 4.01 11.96
N GLU A 150 -63.97 2.75 12.30
CA GLU A 150 -63.97 1.50 11.53
C GLU A 150 -62.94 1.25 10.42
N LEU A 151 -62.16 0.16 10.56
CA LEU A 151 -62.17 -0.94 9.59
C LEU A 151 -61.62 -2.22 10.24
N ALA A 152 -62.54 -3.15 10.49
CA ALA A 152 -62.33 -4.44 11.13
C ALA A 152 -61.57 -5.44 10.23
N LEU A 153 -60.72 -6.23 10.87
CA LEU A 153 -60.12 -7.45 10.32
C LEU A 153 -61.15 -8.58 10.39
N GLU A 154 -61.43 -9.24 9.26
CA GLU A 154 -62.01 -10.59 9.26
C GLU A 154 -61.02 -11.62 8.67
N PRO A 155 -60.96 -12.84 9.26
CA PRO A 155 -60.10 -13.94 8.82
C PRO A 155 -60.85 -14.99 7.99
N GLY A 156 -60.16 -15.63 7.04
CA GLY A 156 -60.58 -16.90 6.43
C GLY A 156 -60.41 -16.95 4.91
N ASP A 157 -59.46 -17.74 4.42
CA ASP A 157 -59.81 -19.02 3.80
C ASP A 157 -58.57 -19.76 3.28
N LEU A 158 -58.42 -20.98 3.79
CA LEU A 158 -57.50 -22.00 3.29
C LEU A 158 -58.29 -22.99 2.41
N ALA A 159 -57.73 -23.22 1.22
CA ALA A 159 -57.68 -24.48 0.47
C ALA A 159 -58.89 -24.96 -0.37
N SER A 160 -58.60 -25.24 -1.66
CA SER A 160 -58.98 -26.41 -2.48
C SER A 160 -59.08 -25.98 -3.97
N ALA A 161 -58.14 -26.29 -4.87
CA ALA A 161 -57.87 -27.56 -5.59
C ALA A 161 -58.35 -27.51 -7.07
N GLY A 162 -57.54 -28.10 -7.97
CA GLY A 162 -57.84 -28.43 -9.39
C GLY A 162 -57.09 -27.54 -10.40
N ASP A 163 -55.93 -27.95 -10.93
CA ASP A 163 -55.68 -28.89 -12.05
C ASP A 163 -55.96 -28.28 -13.45
N ASP A 164 -54.88 -28.11 -14.24
CA ASP A 164 -54.69 -28.63 -15.61
C ASP A 164 -53.71 -27.78 -16.47
N ASP A 165 -52.49 -28.31 -16.57
CA ASP A 165 -51.65 -28.50 -17.77
C ASP A 165 -50.96 -27.35 -18.58
N PRO A 166 -49.80 -27.67 -19.22
CA PRO A 166 -48.75 -26.73 -19.63
C PRO A 166 -48.85 -26.29 -21.11
N PRO A 167 -48.11 -25.26 -21.55
CA PRO A 167 -47.90 -25.05 -22.98
C PRO A 167 -46.85 -26.02 -23.52
N ASP A 168 -47.34 -26.91 -24.38
CA ASP A 168 -46.63 -27.93 -25.12
C ASP A 168 -45.71 -27.37 -26.22
N ALA A 169 -44.68 -28.16 -26.49
CA ALA A 169 -43.78 -28.05 -27.62
C ALA A 169 -44.46 -28.61 -28.88
N SER A 170 -44.72 -27.79 -29.88
CA SER A 170 -44.69 -28.21 -31.30
C SER A 170 -45.01 -27.06 -32.26
N GLN A 171 -43.99 -26.51 -32.93
CA GLN A 171 -44.08 -26.13 -34.34
C GLN A 171 -42.75 -26.43 -35.03
N ILE A 172 -42.68 -27.64 -35.60
CA ILE A 172 -41.75 -28.04 -36.65
C ILE A 172 -42.56 -28.21 -37.94
N ALA A 173 -41.90 -27.85 -39.05
CA ALA A 173 -42.25 -28.08 -40.46
C ALA A 173 -43.20 -27.03 -41.08
N THR A 174 -42.97 -26.48 -42.26
CA THR A 174 -42.16 -26.94 -43.41
C THR A 174 -41.95 -25.77 -44.36
N LEU A 175 -40.78 -25.64 -45.00
CA LEU A 175 -40.68 -25.34 -46.43
C LEU A 175 -39.38 -25.93 -46.96
N ALA A 176 -39.56 -26.89 -47.87
CA ALA A 176 -38.53 -27.64 -48.55
C ALA A 176 -38.02 -26.90 -49.80
N GLY A 177 -36.81 -27.26 -50.24
CA GLY A 177 -36.47 -27.27 -51.66
C GLY A 177 -35.17 -26.58 -52.04
N ALA A 178 -34.07 -27.34 -52.06
CA ALA A 178 -33.18 -27.44 -53.23
C ALA A 178 -32.11 -28.51 -52.96
N ALA A 179 -32.25 -29.65 -53.65
CA ALA A 179 -31.25 -30.70 -53.73
C ALA A 179 -30.12 -30.28 -54.68
N ALA A 180 -28.89 -30.64 -54.32
CA ALA A 180 -27.80 -30.86 -55.29
C ALA A 180 -26.86 -31.92 -54.72
N ASP A 181 -26.87 -33.08 -55.38
CA ASP A 181 -25.93 -34.19 -55.28
C ASP A 181 -24.47 -33.72 -55.44
N VAL A 182 -23.56 -34.18 -54.57
CA VAL A 182 -22.20 -34.59 -54.98
C VAL A 182 -21.69 -35.72 -54.06
N ALA A 183 -21.67 -36.91 -54.65
CA ALA A 183 -20.74 -38.04 -54.52
C ALA A 183 -19.84 -38.20 -53.26
N LEU A 184 -20.05 -39.34 -52.60
CA LEU A 184 -19.08 -40.08 -51.81
C LEU A 184 -17.83 -40.45 -52.64
N GLU A 185 -16.66 -39.95 -52.25
CA GLU A 185 -15.37 -40.53 -52.66
C GLU A 185 -14.86 -41.49 -51.59
N ALA A 186 -14.44 -42.65 -52.09
CA ALA A 186 -14.08 -43.82 -51.33
C ALA A 186 -12.74 -43.65 -50.59
N ASP A 187 -12.76 -44.17 -49.37
CA ASP A 187 -11.64 -44.42 -48.48
C ASP A 187 -10.54 -45.22 -49.22
N THR A 188 -9.39 -44.57 -49.42
CA THR A 188 -8.14 -45.22 -49.85
C THR A 188 -7.18 -45.21 -48.66
N PRO A 189 -6.61 -46.36 -48.25
CA PRO A 189 -5.77 -46.43 -47.07
C PRO A 189 -4.46 -45.69 -47.32
N ALA A 190 -4.27 -44.59 -46.58
CA ALA A 190 -3.02 -43.83 -46.58
C ALA A 190 -1.90 -44.69 -45.99
N THR A 191 -0.86 -44.87 -46.80
CA THR A 191 0.37 -45.57 -46.46
C THR A 191 1.08 -44.83 -45.32
N SER A 192 1.37 -45.54 -44.23
CA SER A 192 2.13 -45.04 -43.09
C SER A 192 3.56 -44.67 -43.51
N VAL A 193 3.87 -43.38 -43.53
CA VAL A 193 5.26 -42.90 -43.59
C VAL A 193 5.84 -43.01 -42.19
N PRO A 194 6.96 -43.74 -41.96
CA PRO A 194 7.56 -43.82 -40.64
C PRO A 194 8.03 -42.43 -40.20
N ALA A 195 7.56 -42.00 -39.02
CA ALA A 195 7.97 -40.76 -38.37
C ALA A 195 9.51 -40.73 -38.27
N ARG A 196 10.13 -39.76 -38.93
CA ARG A 196 11.55 -39.46 -38.77
C ARG A 196 11.76 -38.92 -37.36
N ILE A 197 12.18 -39.79 -36.45
CA ILE A 197 12.64 -39.42 -35.11
C ILE A 197 13.85 -38.51 -35.30
N VAL A 198 13.64 -37.20 -35.11
CA VAL A 198 14.74 -36.25 -34.96
C VAL A 198 15.31 -36.52 -33.57
N PRO A 199 16.55 -37.00 -33.43
CA PRO A 199 17.14 -37.18 -32.11
C PRO A 199 17.18 -35.83 -31.40
N PRO A 200 16.90 -35.76 -30.09
CA PRO A 200 17.03 -34.52 -29.34
C PRO A 200 18.46 -34.02 -29.53
N ARG A 201 18.58 -32.79 -30.05
CA ARG A 201 19.87 -32.12 -30.18
C ARG A 201 20.43 -32.03 -28.76
N VAL A 202 21.49 -32.79 -28.48
CA VAL A 202 22.21 -32.71 -27.21
C VAL A 202 22.89 -31.33 -27.21
N VAL A 203 22.20 -30.35 -26.65
CA VAL A 203 22.78 -29.06 -26.34
C VAL A 203 23.82 -29.35 -25.27
N GLY A 204 25.10 -29.09 -25.59
CA GLY A 204 26.19 -29.27 -24.63
C GLY A 204 25.84 -28.56 -23.32
N THR A 205 26.20 -29.17 -22.20
CA THR A 205 25.98 -28.60 -20.87
C THR A 205 26.56 -27.20 -20.83
N THR A 206 25.68 -26.20 -20.73
CA THR A 206 26.09 -24.81 -20.52
C THR A 206 26.85 -24.76 -19.21
N ASP A 207 28.12 -24.38 -19.26
CA ASP A 207 28.92 -24.20 -18.06
C ASP A 207 28.39 -23.00 -17.27
N VAL A 208 27.87 -23.28 -16.07
CA VAL A 208 27.23 -22.30 -15.16
C VAL A 208 28.05 -22.08 -13.90
N THR A 209 29.30 -22.58 -13.85
CA THR A 209 30.14 -22.58 -12.63
C THR A 209 30.59 -21.20 -12.16
N GLY A 210 30.32 -20.13 -12.93
CA GLY A 210 30.67 -18.74 -12.59
C GLY A 210 29.52 -17.73 -12.67
N VAL A 211 28.28 -18.16 -12.89
CA VAL A 211 27.11 -17.29 -13.00
C VAL A 211 26.42 -17.20 -11.64
N GLY A 212 26.13 -15.99 -11.16
CA GLY A 212 25.39 -15.82 -9.91
C GLY A 212 23.97 -16.39 -10.02
N GLU A 213 23.42 -16.95 -8.94
CA GLU A 213 22.02 -17.44 -8.91
C GLU A 213 20.98 -16.46 -9.49
N PRO A 214 21.00 -15.14 -9.22
CA PRO A 214 20.04 -14.21 -9.82
C PRO A 214 20.24 -14.05 -11.33
N GLU A 215 21.49 -14.01 -11.79
CA GLU A 215 21.82 -13.90 -13.21
C GLU A 215 21.40 -15.17 -13.96
N LEU A 216 21.56 -16.34 -13.34
CA LEU A 216 21.08 -17.61 -13.89
C LEU A 216 19.54 -17.66 -13.95
N ALA A 217 18.85 -17.18 -12.91
CA ALA A 217 17.40 -17.09 -12.88
C ALA A 217 16.88 -16.17 -14.00
N ASP A 218 17.52 -15.02 -14.21
CA ASP A 218 17.17 -14.08 -15.28
C ASP A 218 17.39 -14.68 -16.67
N LEU A 219 18.52 -15.38 -16.87
CA LEU A 219 18.81 -16.07 -18.12
C LEU A 219 17.81 -17.20 -18.41
N LEU A 220 17.45 -17.98 -17.39
CA LEU A 220 16.41 -19.02 -17.49
C LEU A 220 15.05 -18.40 -17.80
N ALA A 221 14.62 -17.38 -17.06
CA ALA A 221 13.36 -16.68 -17.29
C ALA A 221 13.29 -16.11 -18.72
N THR A 222 14.39 -15.53 -19.21
CA THR A 222 14.49 -14.99 -20.57
C THR A 222 14.36 -16.08 -21.62
N ARG A 223 15.02 -17.23 -21.43
CA ARG A 223 14.90 -18.40 -22.32
C ARG A 223 13.49 -18.99 -22.31
N LEU A 224 12.88 -19.14 -21.13
CA LEU A 224 11.56 -19.74 -20.97
C LEU A 224 10.45 -18.84 -21.52
N ARG A 225 10.53 -17.51 -21.36
CA ARG A 225 9.57 -16.55 -21.97
C ARG A 225 9.55 -16.63 -23.50
N GLY A 226 10.67 -17.01 -24.12
CA GLY A 226 10.78 -17.18 -25.56
C GLY A 226 10.25 -18.52 -26.09
N ASP A 227 9.95 -19.49 -25.24
CA ASP A 227 9.45 -20.82 -25.66
C ASP A 227 7.92 -20.82 -25.69
N SER A 228 7.33 -21.00 -26.88
CA SER A 228 5.88 -21.04 -27.07
C SER A 228 5.17 -22.23 -26.41
N ARG A 229 5.92 -23.21 -25.91
CA ARG A 229 5.36 -24.34 -25.16
C ARG A 229 5.18 -24.04 -23.68
N ILE A 230 5.68 -22.89 -23.22
CA ILE A 230 5.70 -22.51 -21.82
C ILE A 230 4.85 -21.25 -21.65
N ALA A 231 3.78 -21.41 -20.87
CA ALA A 231 2.99 -20.30 -20.39
C ALA A 231 3.68 -19.66 -19.18
N ASN A 232 3.77 -18.34 -19.18
CA ASN A 232 4.32 -17.55 -18.08
C ASN A 232 3.33 -16.47 -17.65
N PHE A 233 3.20 -16.27 -16.35
CA PHE A 233 2.51 -15.13 -15.76
C PHE A 233 3.20 -14.74 -14.45
N GLY A 234 3.79 -13.54 -14.40
CA GLY A 234 4.65 -13.13 -13.29
C GLY A 234 5.79 -14.14 -13.08
N ASP A 235 5.91 -14.64 -11.86
CA ASP A 235 6.92 -15.64 -11.48
C ASP A 235 6.46 -17.10 -11.69
N GLN A 236 5.23 -17.31 -12.17
CA GLN A 236 4.67 -18.65 -12.38
C GLN A 236 4.87 -19.12 -13.82
N TRP A 237 5.14 -20.43 -13.97
CA TRP A 237 5.43 -21.07 -15.24
C TRP A 237 4.67 -22.40 -15.33
N MET A 238 4.08 -22.67 -16.50
CA MET A 238 3.40 -23.94 -16.77
C MET A 238 3.56 -24.33 -18.23
N ILE A 239 3.46 -25.63 -18.55
CA ILE A 239 3.40 -26.08 -19.95
C ILE A 239 2.07 -25.60 -20.56
N GLU A 240 2.10 -24.91 -21.70
CA GLU A 240 0.91 -24.30 -22.32
C GLU A 240 -0.18 -25.33 -22.63
N GLU A 241 0.19 -26.57 -22.97
CA GLU A 241 -0.74 -27.69 -23.19
C GLU A 241 -1.57 -28.03 -21.93
N ARG A 242 -1.01 -27.82 -20.74
CA ARG A 242 -1.69 -28.07 -19.46
C ARG A 242 -2.54 -26.90 -18.99
N VAL A 243 -2.50 -25.75 -19.67
CA VAL A 243 -3.28 -24.57 -19.30
C VAL A 243 -4.69 -24.69 -19.90
N PRO A 244 -5.75 -24.77 -19.07
CA PRO A 244 -7.13 -24.74 -19.53
C PRO A 244 -7.38 -23.64 -20.56
N ARG A 245 -8.25 -23.96 -21.51
CA ARG A 245 -8.75 -23.00 -22.50
C ARG A 245 -10.09 -22.49 -22.03
N PHE A 246 -10.29 -21.19 -22.16
CA PHE A 246 -11.57 -20.56 -21.90
C PHE A 246 -12.33 -20.38 -23.19
N SER A 247 -13.61 -20.69 -23.16
CA SER A 247 -14.52 -20.36 -24.24
C SER A 247 -14.78 -18.85 -24.25
N ARG A 248 -15.28 -18.34 -25.37
CA ARG A 248 -15.75 -16.94 -25.44
C ARG A 248 -16.87 -16.66 -24.42
N GLY A 249 -17.66 -17.68 -24.07
CA GLY A 249 -18.69 -17.58 -23.04
C GLY A 249 -18.10 -17.37 -21.65
N ASP A 250 -17.00 -18.02 -21.32
CA ASP A 250 -16.31 -17.86 -20.03
C ASP A 250 -15.72 -16.46 -19.88
N LEU A 251 -15.04 -15.97 -20.92
CA LEU A 251 -14.53 -14.59 -20.94
C LEU A 251 -15.66 -13.57 -20.78
N ARG A 252 -16.79 -13.78 -21.47
CA ARG A 252 -17.96 -12.90 -21.33
C ARG A 252 -18.50 -12.92 -19.90
N ARG A 253 -18.64 -14.10 -19.27
CA ARG A 253 -19.11 -14.21 -17.88
C ARG A 253 -18.18 -13.51 -16.90
N ILE A 254 -16.86 -13.66 -17.06
CA ILE A 254 -15.87 -12.97 -16.21
C ILE A 254 -16.02 -11.45 -16.35
N LYS A 255 -16.17 -10.95 -17.58
CA LYS A 255 -16.35 -9.52 -17.84
C LYS A 255 -17.64 -8.98 -17.27
N GLU A 256 -18.76 -9.67 -17.49
CA GLU A 256 -20.07 -9.29 -16.95
C GLU A 256 -20.02 -9.25 -15.42
N TYR A 257 -19.36 -10.24 -14.79
CA TYR A 257 -19.21 -10.28 -13.34
C TYR A 257 -18.34 -9.14 -12.78
N LEU A 258 -17.21 -8.82 -13.42
CA LEU A 258 -16.38 -7.67 -13.05
C LEU A 258 -17.14 -6.34 -13.17
N GLN A 259 -18.00 -6.22 -14.18
CA GLN A 259 -18.85 -5.03 -14.36
C GLN A 259 -19.99 -4.96 -13.34
N GLU A 260 -20.59 -6.11 -13.00
CA GLU A 260 -21.66 -6.21 -12.00
C GLU A 260 -21.17 -5.89 -10.59
N GLN A 261 -19.96 -6.31 -10.23
CA GLN A 261 -19.38 -6.00 -8.92
C GLN A 261 -18.85 -4.56 -8.82
N GLU A 262 -18.76 -3.83 -9.93
CA GLU A 262 -18.27 -2.44 -10.01
C GLU A 262 -16.88 -2.20 -9.39
N GLN A 263 -16.10 -3.26 -9.15
CA GLN A 263 -14.77 -3.20 -8.55
C GLN A 263 -13.83 -4.27 -9.14
N PRO A 264 -12.50 -4.07 -9.09
CA PRO A 264 -11.54 -5.10 -9.46
C PRO A 264 -11.62 -6.31 -8.53
N LEU A 265 -11.52 -7.51 -9.08
CA LEU A 265 -11.64 -8.76 -8.31
C LEU A 265 -10.38 -9.61 -8.42
N THR A 266 -10.10 -10.38 -7.37
CA THR A 266 -8.97 -11.31 -7.35
C THR A 266 -9.24 -12.50 -8.26
N ASP A 267 -8.17 -13.09 -8.77
CA ASP A 267 -8.23 -14.35 -9.51
C ASP A 267 -8.89 -15.47 -8.70
N ASP A 268 -8.67 -15.54 -7.39
CA ASP A 268 -9.36 -16.48 -6.49
C ASP A 268 -10.89 -16.33 -6.58
N VAL A 269 -11.42 -15.10 -6.52
CA VAL A 269 -12.87 -14.80 -6.64
C VAL A 269 -13.38 -15.17 -8.02
N LEU A 270 -12.65 -14.82 -9.09
CA LEU A 270 -13.07 -15.16 -10.46
C LEU A 270 -13.13 -16.67 -10.68
N VAL A 271 -12.17 -17.43 -10.16
CA VAL A 271 -12.15 -18.89 -10.26
C VAL A 271 -13.30 -19.51 -9.46
N GLN A 272 -13.53 -19.02 -8.24
CA GLN A 272 -14.56 -19.56 -7.36
C GLN A 272 -15.97 -19.22 -7.85
N ASP A 273 -16.25 -17.95 -8.07
CA ASP A 273 -17.63 -17.46 -8.22
C ASP A 273 -18.09 -17.49 -9.69
N VAL A 274 -17.18 -17.28 -10.64
CA VAL A 274 -17.54 -17.30 -12.08
C VAL A 274 -17.34 -18.68 -12.69
N LEU A 275 -16.17 -19.29 -12.42
CA LEU A 275 -15.82 -20.60 -12.98
C LEU A 275 -16.27 -21.77 -12.10
N GLN A 276 -16.76 -21.51 -10.88
CA GLN A 276 -17.37 -22.50 -9.99
C GLN A 276 -16.40 -23.63 -9.60
N VAL A 277 -15.10 -23.33 -9.52
CA VAL A 277 -14.06 -24.26 -9.08
C VAL A 277 -13.81 -24.08 -7.59
N ARG A 278 -13.87 -25.18 -6.84
CA ARG A 278 -13.77 -25.13 -5.37
C ARG A 278 -12.33 -24.85 -4.92
N PRO A 279 -12.12 -23.91 -3.98
CA PRO A 279 -10.82 -23.71 -3.33
C PRO A 279 -10.30 -24.99 -2.68
N GLY A 280 -8.97 -25.15 -2.66
CA GLY A 280 -8.29 -26.31 -2.07
C GLY A 280 -8.25 -27.57 -2.93
N THR A 281 -8.83 -27.54 -4.14
CA THR A 281 -8.66 -28.61 -5.14
C THR A 281 -7.40 -28.38 -5.98
N PRO A 282 -6.71 -29.42 -6.46
CA PRO A 282 -5.58 -29.25 -7.39
C PRO A 282 -5.96 -28.54 -8.69
N GLU A 283 -7.24 -28.66 -9.08
CA GLU A 283 -7.80 -27.97 -10.24
C GLU A 283 -7.87 -26.45 -10.01
N PHE A 284 -8.09 -26.00 -8.77
CA PHE A 284 -8.20 -24.58 -8.44
C PHE A 284 -6.94 -23.80 -8.83
N ASP A 285 -5.75 -24.25 -8.38
CA ASP A 285 -4.49 -23.58 -8.70
C ASP A 285 -4.19 -23.57 -10.21
N LEU A 286 -4.55 -24.65 -10.89
CA LEU A 286 -4.37 -24.79 -12.33
C LEU A 286 -5.30 -23.85 -13.11
N VAL A 287 -6.56 -23.73 -12.70
CA VAL A 287 -7.54 -22.80 -13.30
C VAL A 287 -7.19 -21.35 -12.94
N ARG A 288 -6.70 -21.09 -11.72
CA ARG A 288 -6.20 -19.78 -11.30
C ARG A 288 -5.03 -19.30 -12.16
N PHE A 289 -4.07 -20.18 -12.43
CA PHE A 289 -3.02 -19.86 -13.40
C PHE A 289 -3.62 -19.57 -14.79
N ALA A 290 -4.59 -20.38 -15.23
CA ALA A 290 -5.25 -20.19 -16.52
C ALA A 290 -5.98 -18.85 -16.62
N VAL A 291 -6.68 -18.41 -15.57
CA VAL A 291 -7.30 -17.08 -15.51
C VAL A 291 -6.26 -16.01 -15.78
N ASN A 292 -5.18 -16.01 -15.00
CA ASN A 292 -4.15 -14.98 -15.14
C ASN A 292 -3.50 -14.97 -16.53
N PHE A 293 -3.14 -16.14 -17.05
CA PHE A 293 -2.49 -16.26 -18.34
C PHE A 293 -3.40 -15.93 -19.53
N ARG A 294 -4.68 -16.34 -19.48
CA ARG A 294 -5.63 -16.13 -20.58
C ARG A 294 -6.11 -14.68 -20.63
N LEU A 295 -6.44 -14.09 -19.49
CA LEU A 295 -6.90 -12.70 -19.44
C LEU A 295 -5.77 -11.73 -19.85
N ALA A 296 -4.51 -12.02 -19.49
CA ALA A 296 -3.36 -11.21 -19.92
C ALA A 296 -3.20 -11.14 -21.45
N ARG A 297 -3.62 -12.17 -22.19
CA ARG A 297 -3.58 -12.17 -23.66
C ARG A 297 -4.72 -11.33 -24.26
N GLU A 298 -5.79 -11.08 -23.52
CA GLU A 298 -6.99 -10.34 -23.92
C GLU A 298 -6.99 -8.88 -23.42
N HIS A 299 -5.86 -8.20 -23.56
CA HIS A 299 -5.58 -6.80 -23.13
C HIS A 299 -6.54 -5.73 -23.67
N ARG A 300 -7.46 -6.06 -24.57
CA ARG A 300 -8.50 -5.14 -25.04
C ARG A 300 -9.72 -5.10 -24.12
N GLU A 301 -9.96 -6.20 -23.42
CA GLU A 301 -11.15 -6.38 -22.57
C GLU A 301 -10.80 -6.40 -21.09
N PHE A 302 -9.64 -6.94 -20.75
CA PHE A 302 -9.18 -7.11 -19.37
C PHE A 302 -7.86 -6.38 -19.13
N ASP A 303 -7.78 -5.74 -17.98
CA ASP A 303 -6.58 -5.08 -17.50
C ASP A 303 -6.10 -5.78 -16.23
N PHE A 304 -4.83 -6.19 -16.22
CA PHE A 304 -4.21 -6.69 -15.00
C PHE A 304 -3.85 -5.51 -14.10
N VAL A 305 -4.42 -5.49 -12.91
CA VAL A 305 -4.23 -4.44 -11.92
C VAL A 305 -3.82 -5.03 -10.58
N GLY A 306 -3.16 -6.19 -10.55
CA GLY A 306 -2.73 -6.85 -9.32
C GLY A 306 -1.25 -6.76 -9.01
N THR A 307 -0.85 -7.42 -7.94
CA THR A 307 0.54 -7.72 -7.57
C THR A 307 0.83 -9.21 -7.76
N ASN A 308 1.99 -9.71 -7.34
CA ASN A 308 2.34 -11.12 -7.53
C ASN A 308 1.50 -12.04 -6.62
N ASN A 309 1.32 -11.64 -5.36
CA ASN A 309 0.59 -12.41 -4.34
C ASN A 309 -0.88 -11.99 -4.21
N GLN A 310 -1.32 -10.95 -4.90
CA GLN A 310 -2.73 -10.55 -4.95
C GLN A 310 -3.12 -10.07 -6.35
N ARG A 311 -3.67 -10.97 -7.15
CA ARG A 311 -3.85 -10.77 -8.58
C ARG A 311 -5.24 -10.25 -8.89
N PHE A 312 -5.37 -8.92 -8.88
CA PHE A 312 -6.58 -8.25 -9.30
C PHE A 312 -6.70 -8.13 -10.82
N TRP A 313 -7.92 -8.34 -11.29
CA TRP A 313 -8.33 -8.13 -12.67
C TRP A 313 -9.42 -7.07 -12.73
N SER A 314 -9.34 -6.22 -13.73
CA SER A 314 -10.32 -5.18 -14.02
C SER A 314 -10.70 -5.22 -15.51
N THR A 315 -11.67 -4.38 -15.87
CA THR A 315 -12.05 -4.13 -17.27
C THR A 315 -11.78 -2.67 -17.61
N SER A 316 -11.53 -2.39 -18.89
CA SER A 316 -11.27 -1.03 -19.37
C SER A 316 -12.45 -0.06 -19.20
N SER A 317 -13.65 -0.60 -18.94
CA SER A 317 -14.88 0.17 -18.65
C SER A 317 -15.07 0.53 -17.18
N LEU A 318 -14.30 -0.08 -16.27
CA LEU A 318 -14.50 0.13 -14.84
C LEU A 318 -14.10 1.55 -14.42
N GLY A 319 -14.82 2.10 -13.44
CA GLY A 319 -14.46 3.37 -12.81
C GLY A 319 -13.11 3.28 -12.10
N GLN A 320 -12.45 4.43 -11.95
CA GLN A 320 -11.28 4.54 -11.10
C GLN A 320 -11.67 4.42 -9.62
N ILE A 321 -10.73 3.95 -8.79
CA ILE A 321 -10.94 3.89 -7.34
C ILE A 321 -10.60 5.25 -6.71
N GLY A 322 -11.41 5.69 -5.75
CA GLY A 322 -11.20 6.91 -4.97
C GLY A 322 -11.86 8.15 -5.58
N THR A 323 -11.19 9.29 -5.47
CA THR A 323 -11.81 10.60 -5.74
C THR A 323 -12.16 10.83 -7.22
N THR A 324 -13.29 11.49 -7.46
CA THR A 324 -13.65 12.07 -8.78
C THR A 324 -13.41 13.58 -8.85
N ARG A 325 -12.94 14.20 -7.74
CA ARG A 325 -12.73 15.66 -7.62
C ARG A 325 -11.68 16.20 -8.58
N ARG A 326 -10.70 15.37 -8.96
CA ARG A 326 -9.63 15.74 -9.88
C ARG A 326 -9.24 14.55 -10.76
N LYS A 327 -8.92 14.80 -12.02
CA LYS A 327 -8.58 13.71 -12.96
C LYS A 327 -7.19 13.13 -12.63
N PRO A 328 -6.98 11.81 -12.74
CA PRO A 328 -5.68 11.18 -12.48
C PRO A 328 -4.53 11.77 -13.30
N ASN A 329 -4.81 12.19 -14.53
CA ASN A 329 -3.83 12.82 -15.41
C ASN A 329 -3.31 14.15 -14.85
N GLU A 330 -4.18 14.91 -14.17
CA GLU A 330 -3.85 16.20 -13.56
C GLU A 330 -3.08 15.96 -12.26
N ILE A 331 -3.52 15.01 -11.43
CA ILE A 331 -2.82 14.61 -10.20
C ILE A 331 -1.39 14.15 -10.52
N GLY A 332 -1.22 13.29 -11.53
CA GLY A 332 0.12 12.85 -11.96
C GLY A 332 0.98 13.99 -12.51
N THR A 333 0.37 15.01 -13.12
CA THR A 333 1.10 16.21 -13.58
C THR A 333 1.56 17.05 -12.39
N ASP A 334 0.74 17.19 -11.35
CA ASP A 334 1.09 17.91 -10.14
C ASP A 334 2.28 17.26 -9.42
N TYR A 335 2.30 15.93 -9.34
CA TYR A 335 3.37 15.12 -8.76
C TYR A 335 4.57 14.86 -9.67
N ARG A 336 4.65 15.47 -10.86
CA ARG A 336 5.77 15.26 -11.80
C ARG A 336 7.14 15.49 -11.16
N TYR A 337 7.26 16.43 -10.22
CA TYR A 337 8.52 16.71 -9.53
C TYR A 337 9.09 15.47 -8.80
N LEU A 338 8.23 14.53 -8.38
CA LEU A 338 8.68 13.29 -7.73
C LEU A 338 9.54 12.42 -8.67
N THR A 339 9.37 12.51 -9.99
CA THR A 339 10.22 11.76 -10.93
C THR A 339 11.63 12.32 -11.02
N GLU A 340 11.80 13.60 -10.69
CA GLU A 340 13.09 14.28 -10.68
C GLU A 340 13.80 14.06 -9.33
N GLU A 341 13.04 13.94 -8.25
CA GLU A 341 13.53 13.67 -6.90
C GLU A 341 13.78 12.18 -6.60
N ALA A 342 13.19 11.27 -7.38
CA ALA A 342 13.32 9.84 -7.15
C ALA A 342 14.78 9.40 -7.30
N ALA A 343 15.46 9.21 -6.16
CA ALA A 343 16.63 8.37 -6.09
C ALA A 343 16.27 6.95 -6.56
N THR A 344 17.27 6.13 -6.90
CA THR A 344 17.06 4.71 -7.25
C THR A 344 16.55 3.94 -6.03
N ALA A 345 15.27 4.11 -5.70
CA ALA A 345 14.62 3.44 -4.58
C ALA A 345 14.49 1.95 -4.92
N LEU A 346 14.97 1.10 -4.02
CA LEU A 346 14.78 -0.34 -4.12
C LEU A 346 13.36 -0.64 -3.63
N ASN A 347 12.50 -1.09 -4.55
CA ASN A 347 11.13 -1.48 -4.21
C ASN A 347 11.13 -2.53 -3.09
N ARG A 348 10.18 -2.43 -2.17
CA ARG A 348 10.07 -3.32 -0.99
C ARG A 348 11.32 -3.39 -0.10
N SER A 349 12.16 -2.34 -0.06
CA SER A 349 13.25 -2.21 0.92
C SER A 349 12.80 -1.76 2.31
N ALA A 350 11.67 -1.05 2.41
CA ALA A 350 11.08 -0.61 3.68
C ALA A 350 9.95 -1.55 4.13
N THR A 351 9.76 -1.66 5.44
CA THR A 351 8.64 -2.38 6.07
C THR A 351 7.53 -1.46 6.53
N THR A 352 7.86 -0.23 6.90
CA THR A 352 6.95 0.77 7.45
C THR A 352 7.32 2.16 6.95
N VAL A 353 6.32 3.02 6.74
CA VAL A 353 6.49 4.43 6.37
C VAL A 353 5.49 5.27 7.14
N ASP A 354 5.97 6.31 7.82
CA ASP A 354 5.13 7.29 8.51
C ASP A 354 5.05 8.58 7.71
N ARG A 355 3.85 9.18 7.63
CA ARG A 355 3.61 10.41 6.86
C ARG A 355 2.66 11.36 7.56
N THR A 356 2.90 12.65 7.38
CA THR A 356 1.94 13.71 7.69
C THR A 356 1.12 14.02 6.44
N LEU A 357 -0.21 13.99 6.54
CA LEU A 357 -1.08 14.34 5.43
C LEU A 357 -1.10 15.84 5.17
N THR A 358 -0.78 16.23 3.95
CA THR A 358 -1.05 17.60 3.48
C THR A 358 -2.55 17.84 3.29
N TYR A 359 -2.98 19.10 3.19
CA TYR A 359 -4.37 19.41 2.83
C TYR A 359 -4.74 18.83 1.47
N TYR A 360 -3.86 18.92 0.47
CA TYR A 360 -4.07 18.35 -0.86
C TYR A 360 -4.29 16.82 -0.82
N GLU A 361 -3.45 16.09 -0.08
CA GLU A 361 -3.57 14.64 0.10
C GLU A 361 -4.85 14.25 0.84
N TYR A 362 -5.16 14.95 1.94
CA TYR A 362 -6.40 14.74 2.70
C TYR A 362 -7.64 14.99 1.82
N TYR A 363 -7.70 16.15 1.16
CA TYR A 363 -8.85 16.55 0.36
C TYR A 363 -9.10 15.63 -0.83
N LEU A 364 -8.05 15.06 -1.43
CA LEU A 364 -8.20 14.14 -2.56
C LEU A 364 -8.20 12.65 -2.17
N GLY A 365 -8.01 12.32 -0.89
CA GLY A 365 -7.97 10.92 -0.43
C GLY A 365 -6.83 10.12 -1.03
N LEU A 366 -5.64 10.73 -1.10
CA LEU A 366 -4.51 10.16 -1.82
C LEU A 366 -3.21 10.17 -1.01
N LEU A 367 -2.21 9.43 -1.50
CA LEU A 367 -0.84 9.48 -1.01
C LEU A 367 0.14 9.68 -2.17
N SER A 368 1.20 10.46 -1.94
CA SER A 368 2.28 10.67 -2.88
C SER A 368 3.20 9.44 -3.02
N TYR A 369 3.44 8.97 -4.24
CA TYR A 369 4.33 7.82 -4.52
C TYR A 369 5.80 8.26 -4.63
N ASN A 370 6.31 8.87 -3.57
CA ASN A 370 7.69 9.33 -3.47
C ASN A 370 8.65 8.17 -3.09
N ALA A 371 9.92 8.50 -2.84
CA ALA A 371 10.96 7.50 -2.54
C ALA A 371 10.60 6.55 -1.38
N ASP A 372 9.96 7.04 -0.31
CA ASP A 372 9.61 6.20 0.83
C ASP A 372 8.46 5.25 0.49
N LEU A 373 7.43 5.72 -0.24
CA LEU A 373 6.36 4.81 -0.69
C LEU A 373 6.87 3.81 -1.72
N GLN A 374 7.78 4.22 -2.62
CA GLN A 374 8.45 3.30 -3.54
C GLN A 374 9.23 2.22 -2.78
N ALA A 375 9.91 2.59 -1.69
CA ALA A 375 10.60 1.64 -0.84
C ALA A 375 9.64 0.65 -0.14
N LEU A 376 8.39 1.03 0.14
CA LEU A 376 7.40 0.18 0.80
C LEU A 376 6.66 -0.74 -0.17
N MET A 377 6.26 -0.19 -1.31
CA MET A 377 5.28 -0.75 -2.26
C MET A 377 5.94 -1.66 -3.32
N PRO A 378 5.16 -2.47 -4.05
CA PRO A 378 5.71 -3.36 -5.07
C PRO A 378 6.01 -2.61 -6.36
N ALA A 379 6.92 -3.16 -7.16
CA ALA A 379 7.15 -2.72 -8.53
C ALA A 379 6.02 -3.22 -9.45
N PRO A 380 5.83 -2.62 -10.65
CA PRO A 380 4.97 -3.19 -11.68
C PRO A 380 5.39 -4.64 -11.99
N LEU A 381 4.42 -5.56 -12.02
CA LEU A 381 4.66 -6.97 -12.36
C LEU A 381 4.87 -7.15 -13.87
N GLN A 382 4.13 -6.38 -14.67
CA GLN A 382 4.22 -6.39 -16.13
C GLN A 382 4.78 -5.06 -16.66
N PRO A 383 5.56 -5.06 -17.76
CA PRO A 383 6.15 -3.82 -18.31
C PRO A 383 5.13 -2.75 -18.72
N ASP A 384 3.93 -3.16 -19.10
CA ASP A 384 2.81 -2.31 -19.53
C ASP A 384 1.82 -2.00 -18.40
N GLN A 385 2.05 -2.53 -17.19
CA GLN A 385 1.20 -2.29 -16.04
C GLN A 385 1.34 -0.85 -15.54
N ARG A 386 0.28 -0.06 -15.71
CA ARG A 386 0.24 1.36 -15.29
C ARG A 386 -0.30 1.53 -13.87
N THR A 387 -1.08 0.58 -13.39
CA THR A 387 -1.77 0.66 -12.12
C THR A 387 -1.73 -0.69 -11.39
N ALA A 388 -1.83 -0.64 -10.07
CA ALA A 388 -2.03 -1.78 -9.20
C ALA A 388 -3.07 -1.44 -8.15
N VAL A 389 -3.98 -2.37 -7.89
CA VAL A 389 -4.98 -2.32 -6.84
C VAL A 389 -4.41 -3.05 -5.65
N LEU A 390 -4.42 -2.38 -4.51
CA LEU A 390 -3.92 -2.88 -3.24
C LEU A 390 -5.06 -2.86 -2.23
N THR A 391 -4.92 -3.69 -1.21
CA THR A 391 -5.82 -3.77 -0.07
C THR A 391 -5.16 -3.08 1.12
N PHE A 392 -5.84 -2.10 1.70
CA PHE A 392 -5.39 -1.40 2.91
C PHE A 392 -6.35 -1.77 4.05
N GLU A 393 -5.85 -2.47 5.06
CA GLU A 393 -6.59 -2.80 6.27
C GLU A 393 -6.28 -1.78 7.36
N CYS A 394 -7.31 -1.26 8.03
CA CYS A 394 -7.15 -0.46 9.22
C CYS A 394 -7.67 -1.22 10.45
N PRO A 395 -6.78 -1.86 11.24
CA PRO A 395 -7.18 -2.62 12.43
C PRO A 395 -7.89 -1.77 13.49
N GLN A 396 -7.60 -0.46 13.53
CA GLN A 396 -8.18 0.46 14.50
C GLN A 396 -9.69 0.67 14.32
N VAL A 397 -10.18 0.51 13.08
CA VAL A 397 -11.60 0.68 12.74
C VAL A 397 -12.24 -0.58 12.14
N TYR A 398 -11.47 -1.66 12.00
CA TYR A 398 -11.91 -2.95 11.43
C TYR A 398 -12.46 -2.84 9.99
N THR A 399 -11.91 -1.92 9.20
CA THR A 399 -12.34 -1.67 7.82
C THR A 399 -11.19 -1.93 6.86
N THR A 400 -11.53 -2.47 5.69
CA THR A 400 -10.60 -2.69 4.58
C THR A 400 -11.00 -1.81 3.41
N TYR A 401 -10.01 -1.13 2.82
CA TYR A 401 -10.17 -0.22 1.69
C TYR A 401 -9.42 -0.78 0.47
N LEU A 402 -10.04 -0.73 -0.70
CA LEU A 402 -9.32 -0.92 -1.95
C LEU A 402 -8.69 0.41 -2.36
N VAL A 403 -7.42 0.38 -2.72
CA VAL A 403 -6.68 1.55 -3.18
C VAL A 403 -6.04 1.29 -4.52
N GLU A 404 -5.92 2.31 -5.35
CA GLU A 404 -5.29 2.23 -6.66
C GLU A 404 -3.95 2.97 -6.66
N LEU A 405 -2.86 2.21 -6.67
CA LEU A 405 -1.52 2.69 -6.94
C LEU A 405 -1.35 2.94 -8.45
N ARG A 406 -1.02 4.18 -8.80
CA ARG A 406 -0.64 4.57 -10.16
C ARG A 406 0.85 4.76 -10.23
N TYR A 407 1.51 3.97 -11.07
CA TYR A 407 2.95 4.03 -11.24
C TYR A 407 3.37 5.31 -11.99
N PRO A 408 4.56 5.85 -11.69
CA PRO A 408 5.08 7.01 -12.37
C PRO A 408 5.34 6.71 -13.85
N THR A 409 5.17 7.72 -14.68
CA THR A 409 5.54 7.70 -16.11
C THR A 409 6.56 8.81 -16.36
N PRO A 410 7.29 8.81 -17.50
CA PRO A 410 8.33 9.82 -17.75
C PRO A 410 7.88 11.29 -17.63
N ASN A 411 6.58 11.57 -17.74
CA ASN A 411 6.03 12.93 -17.67
C ASN A 411 5.07 13.14 -16.48
N ARG A 412 4.89 12.15 -15.59
CA ARG A 412 3.91 12.20 -14.49
C ARG A 412 4.40 11.42 -13.27
N GLY A 413 4.24 12.00 -12.09
CA GLY A 413 4.51 11.31 -10.83
C GLY A 413 3.46 10.24 -10.52
N GLY A 414 3.85 9.27 -9.69
CA GLY A 414 2.95 8.26 -9.16
C GLY A 414 2.22 8.71 -7.90
N PHE A 415 1.13 8.04 -7.57
CA PHE A 415 0.31 8.30 -6.39
C PHE A 415 -0.62 7.12 -6.09
N VAL A 416 -1.18 7.07 -4.88
CA VAL A 416 -2.18 6.08 -4.45
C VAL A 416 -3.51 6.78 -4.22
N LEU A 417 -4.62 6.24 -4.76
CA LEU A 417 -5.99 6.74 -4.57
C LEU A 417 -6.85 5.74 -3.79
N GLY A 418 -7.93 6.20 -3.15
CA GLY A 418 -8.95 5.34 -2.51
C GLY A 418 -8.99 5.43 -0.99
N LEU A 419 -8.38 6.46 -0.41
CA LEU A 419 -8.37 6.69 1.05
C LEU A 419 -9.28 7.84 1.47
N ASP A 420 -10.13 8.34 0.58
CA ASP A 420 -11.00 9.49 0.84
C ASP A 420 -12.04 9.22 1.93
N ASP A 421 -12.62 8.02 2.00
CA ASP A 421 -13.55 7.66 3.08
C ASP A 421 -12.80 7.48 4.41
N PHE A 422 -11.69 6.74 4.40
CA PHE A 422 -10.82 6.57 5.57
C PHE A 422 -10.40 7.92 6.17
N TYR A 423 -9.98 8.87 5.33
CA TYR A 423 -9.56 10.20 5.78
C TYR A 423 -10.73 11.02 6.32
N ARG A 424 -11.86 11.07 5.61
CA ARG A 424 -13.02 11.87 6.02
C ARG A 424 -13.64 11.40 7.34
N GLU A 425 -13.58 10.10 7.61
CA GLU A 425 -14.17 9.52 8.81
C GLU A 425 -13.26 9.61 10.04
N ASN A 426 -11.94 9.54 9.85
CA ASN A 426 -11.00 9.34 10.96
C ASN A 426 -9.99 10.47 11.16
N LEU A 427 -9.71 11.26 10.12
CA LEU A 427 -8.54 12.15 10.07
C LEU A 427 -8.92 13.60 9.76
N VAL A 428 -7.92 14.46 9.86
CA VAL A 428 -7.96 15.87 9.44
C VAL A 428 -6.66 16.21 8.68
N PRO A 429 -6.60 17.32 7.91
CA PRO A 429 -5.35 17.81 7.35
C PRO A 429 -4.28 17.96 8.43
N GLY A 430 -3.07 17.45 8.17
CA GLY A 430 -1.96 17.41 9.14
C GLY A 430 -1.93 16.14 10.00
N ALA A 431 -2.87 15.21 9.86
CA ALA A 431 -2.84 13.94 10.59
C ALA A 431 -1.64 13.06 10.22
N LEU A 432 -1.12 12.32 11.21
CA LEU A 432 -0.03 11.36 11.05
C LEU A 432 -0.59 9.96 10.78
N VAL A 433 -0.13 9.36 9.68
CA VAL A 433 -0.53 8.03 9.20
C VAL A 433 0.71 7.15 9.07
N SER A 434 0.61 5.92 9.58
CA SER A 434 1.62 4.87 9.41
C SER A 434 1.12 3.81 8.45
N LEU A 435 2.00 3.39 7.53
CA LEU A 435 1.73 2.37 6.54
C LEU A 435 2.72 1.23 6.75
N ALA A 436 2.22 0.03 6.99
CA ALA A 436 3.03 -1.15 7.21
C ALA A 436 2.74 -2.23 6.18
N ARG A 437 3.80 -2.87 5.71
CA ARG A 437 3.74 -3.96 4.74
C ARG A 437 3.41 -5.28 5.43
N THR A 438 2.56 -6.10 4.81
CA THR A 438 2.31 -7.47 5.26
C THR A 438 3.16 -8.49 4.49
N GLU A 439 2.98 -9.78 4.76
CA GLU A 439 3.60 -10.85 3.97
C GLU A 439 3.07 -10.90 2.53
N ASN A 440 1.84 -10.43 2.30
CA ASN A 440 1.26 -10.32 0.97
C ASN A 440 1.66 -8.97 0.34
N ASP A 441 2.12 -8.99 -0.91
CA ASP A 441 2.62 -7.80 -1.59
C ASP A 441 1.52 -6.84 -2.08
N GLY A 442 0.27 -7.29 -2.08
CA GLY A 442 -0.92 -6.49 -2.33
C GLY A 442 -1.64 -6.00 -1.08
N HIS A 443 -1.25 -6.43 0.11
CA HIS A 443 -1.95 -6.11 1.36
C HIS A 443 -1.08 -5.30 2.33
N TYR A 444 -1.62 -4.18 2.81
CA TYR A 444 -0.96 -3.23 3.69
C TYR A 444 -1.85 -2.89 4.88
N ILE A 445 -1.22 -2.58 6.00
CA ILE A 445 -1.87 -2.06 7.20
C ILE A 445 -1.73 -0.53 7.18
N VAL A 446 -2.83 0.17 7.38
CA VAL A 446 -2.87 1.63 7.57
C VAL A 446 -3.37 1.95 8.97
N GLU A 447 -2.60 2.73 9.70
CA GLU A 447 -2.93 3.16 11.06
C GLU A 447 -2.73 4.67 11.16
N TYR A 448 -3.42 5.31 12.10
CA TYR A 448 -3.17 6.69 12.47
C TYR A 448 -2.81 6.78 13.95
N LEU A 449 -2.05 7.82 14.32
CA LEU A 449 -1.71 8.05 15.71
C LEU A 449 -2.99 8.46 16.47
N PRO A 450 -3.49 7.73 17.47
CA PRO A 450 -4.65 8.19 18.24
C PRO A 450 -4.24 9.31 19.21
N ALA A 451 -5.14 10.28 19.43
CA ALA A 451 -4.96 11.38 20.37
C ALA A 451 -6.24 11.63 21.18
N GLY A 452 -6.13 12.45 22.23
CA GLY A 452 -7.32 12.94 22.95
C GLY A 452 -8.20 13.80 22.03
N SER A 453 -9.50 13.87 22.34
CA SER A 453 -10.43 14.70 21.56
C SER A 453 -10.04 16.18 21.64
N GLN A 454 -9.85 16.79 20.47
CA GLN A 454 -9.50 18.19 20.27
C GLN A 454 -10.54 18.85 19.36
N ALA A 455 -10.73 20.16 19.52
CA ALA A 455 -11.62 20.94 18.66
C ALA A 455 -10.89 22.20 18.19
N ALA A 456 -10.91 22.45 16.89
CA ALA A 456 -10.33 23.64 16.27
C ALA A 456 -11.18 24.08 15.08
N ARG A 457 -11.06 25.34 14.67
CA ARG A 457 -11.66 25.80 13.41
C ARG A 457 -10.72 25.50 12.26
N LEU A 458 -10.95 24.40 11.56
CA LEU A 458 -10.10 23.89 10.49
C LEU A 458 -10.59 24.34 9.12
N MET A 459 -9.63 24.51 8.21
CA MET A 459 -9.92 24.88 6.84
C MET A 459 -10.59 23.72 6.09
N GLU A 460 -11.65 24.04 5.36
CA GLU A 460 -12.37 23.16 4.44
C GLU A 460 -12.66 23.90 3.14
N LEU A 461 -12.92 23.16 2.06
CA LEU A 461 -13.41 23.74 0.81
C LEU A 461 -14.94 23.62 0.75
N ASP A 462 -15.62 24.76 0.65
CA ASP A 462 -17.06 24.77 0.36
C ASP A 462 -17.27 24.51 -1.13
N GLU A 463 -17.63 23.28 -1.50
CA GLU A 463 -17.82 22.81 -2.89
C GLU A 463 -19.14 23.28 -3.55
N ARG A 464 -19.82 24.28 -2.97
CA ARG A 464 -21.00 24.92 -3.60
C ARG A 464 -20.63 25.58 -4.93
N ARG A 465 -21.64 26.16 -5.61
CA ARG A 465 -21.54 26.78 -6.95
C ARG A 465 -20.35 27.74 -7.18
N ALA A 466 -19.78 28.31 -6.12
CA ALA A 466 -18.53 29.05 -6.17
C ALA A 466 -17.59 28.55 -5.05
N PRO A 467 -16.56 27.73 -5.38
CA PRO A 467 -15.73 27.12 -4.36
C PRO A 467 -14.91 28.15 -3.61
N ARG A 468 -14.92 28.06 -2.27
CA ARG A 468 -14.19 28.96 -1.36
C ARG A 468 -13.67 28.21 -0.15
N TYR A 469 -12.51 28.62 0.33
CA TYR A 469 -11.98 28.13 1.59
C TYR A 469 -12.76 28.73 2.76
N VAL A 470 -13.18 27.88 3.70
CA VAL A 470 -13.96 28.27 4.88
C VAL A 470 -13.40 27.56 6.11
N PHE A 471 -13.48 28.20 7.28
CA PHE A 471 -13.06 27.60 8.54
C PHE A 471 -14.27 27.12 9.35
N ARG A 472 -14.35 25.81 9.57
CA ARG A 472 -15.45 25.16 10.31
C ARG A 472 -14.97 24.58 11.63
N PRO A 473 -15.79 24.63 12.70
CA PRO A 473 -15.48 23.91 13.93
C PRO A 473 -15.46 22.41 13.65
N THR A 474 -14.29 21.79 13.81
CA THR A 474 -14.05 20.37 13.56
C THR A 474 -13.49 19.75 14.84
N THR A 475 -14.10 18.64 15.26
CA THR A 475 -13.62 17.84 16.39
C THR A 475 -12.90 16.62 15.84
N TYR A 476 -11.70 16.32 16.33
CA TYR A 476 -10.88 15.20 15.88
C TYR A 476 -10.15 14.56 17.05
N SER A 477 -9.75 13.29 16.88
CA SER A 477 -9.08 12.48 17.93
C SER A 477 -7.88 11.72 17.37
N CYS A 478 -7.20 12.29 16.37
CA CYS A 478 -5.97 11.78 15.79
C CYS A 478 -4.81 12.73 16.07
N GLY A 479 -3.59 12.19 16.11
CA GLY A 479 -2.35 12.92 16.25
C GLY A 479 -2.07 13.71 14.98
N VAL A 480 -1.80 14.99 15.15
CA VAL A 480 -1.56 15.93 14.06
C VAL A 480 -0.19 16.58 14.23
N ASP A 481 0.46 16.87 13.10
CA ASP A 481 1.55 17.82 13.07
C ASP A 481 0.96 19.23 13.11
N GLU A 482 1.16 19.93 14.23
CA GLU A 482 0.68 21.29 14.43
C GLU A 482 1.16 22.24 13.33
N ALA A 483 2.34 22.02 12.74
CA ALA A 483 2.86 22.87 11.66
C ALA A 483 2.01 22.76 10.38
N MET A 484 1.44 21.59 10.12
CA MET A 484 0.62 21.31 8.94
C MET A 484 -0.89 21.54 9.18
N LEU A 485 -1.30 21.76 10.42
CA LEU A 485 -2.70 22.01 10.78
C LEU A 485 -3.15 23.42 10.35
N LEU A 486 -4.11 23.48 9.43
CA LEU A 486 -4.63 24.74 8.86
C LEU A 486 -5.77 25.30 9.72
N THR A 487 -5.41 26.03 10.77
CA THR A 487 -6.37 26.69 11.69
C THR A 487 -6.67 28.13 11.28
N GLU A 488 -7.87 28.60 11.64
CA GLU A 488 -8.26 30.01 11.42
C GLU A 488 -7.33 30.99 12.15
N GLU A 489 -6.80 30.61 13.31
CA GLU A 489 -5.89 31.44 14.10
C GLU A 489 -4.55 31.67 13.40
N ARG A 490 -4.02 30.64 12.71
CA ARG A 490 -2.74 30.71 11.98
C ARG A 490 -2.91 31.30 10.58
N PHE A 491 -4.00 30.97 9.89
CA PHE A 491 -4.22 31.35 8.49
C PHE A 491 -5.54 32.12 8.27
N PRO A 492 -5.82 33.20 9.03
CA PRO A 492 -7.12 33.89 8.96
C PRO A 492 -7.39 34.50 7.58
N ARG A 493 -6.34 34.89 6.87
CA ARG A 493 -6.43 35.53 5.54
C ARG A 493 -6.86 34.56 4.42
N LEU A 494 -6.81 33.24 4.66
CA LEU A 494 -7.31 32.26 3.69
C LEU A 494 -8.84 32.14 3.71
N ALA A 495 -9.52 32.76 4.68
CA ALA A 495 -10.97 32.70 4.77
C ALA A 495 -11.64 33.40 3.56
N ASN A 496 -12.56 32.68 2.90
CA ASN A 496 -13.30 33.10 1.71
C ASN A 496 -12.47 33.27 0.42
N GLU A 497 -11.18 32.93 0.46
CA GLU A 497 -10.34 32.86 -0.74
C GLU A 497 -10.85 31.78 -1.69
N LYS A 498 -10.64 32.00 -2.98
CA LYS A 498 -10.97 31.02 -4.02
C LYS A 498 -9.76 30.12 -4.28
N PRO A 499 -9.98 28.83 -4.58
CA PRO A 499 -8.89 27.99 -5.09
C PRO A 499 -8.24 28.63 -6.33
N LEU A 500 -6.92 28.50 -6.45
CA LEU A 500 -6.20 29.05 -7.60
C LEU A 500 -6.67 28.40 -8.91
N ASP A 501 -6.65 29.18 -9.99
CA ASP A 501 -6.92 28.67 -11.32
C ASP A 501 -5.87 27.62 -11.74
N ASP A 502 -6.28 26.62 -12.51
CA ASP A 502 -5.39 25.54 -12.97
C ASP A 502 -4.17 26.04 -13.75
N ARG A 503 -4.30 27.19 -14.43
CA ARG A 503 -3.18 27.82 -15.14
C ARG A 503 -2.08 28.27 -14.17
N VAL A 504 -2.47 28.79 -13.01
CA VAL A 504 -1.55 29.24 -11.95
C VAL A 504 -0.97 28.03 -11.25
N ARG A 505 -1.81 27.06 -10.87
CA ARG A 505 -1.38 25.81 -10.19
C ARG A 505 -0.28 25.05 -10.93
N ARG A 506 -0.27 25.09 -12.26
CA ARG A 506 0.77 24.42 -13.07
C ARG A 506 2.18 24.99 -12.89
N ARG A 507 2.33 26.23 -12.41
CA ARG A 507 3.62 26.92 -12.27
C ARG A 507 3.98 27.04 -10.79
N PRO A 508 4.97 26.28 -10.29
CA PRO A 508 5.35 26.29 -8.87
C PRO A 508 5.62 27.70 -8.34
N GLU A 509 6.37 28.52 -9.10
CA GLU A 509 6.75 29.88 -8.72
C GLU A 509 5.51 30.77 -8.54
N ALA A 510 4.52 30.62 -9.42
CA ALA A 510 3.28 31.39 -9.37
C ALA A 510 2.39 30.99 -8.18
N VAL A 511 2.37 29.70 -7.81
CA VAL A 511 1.67 29.23 -6.61
C VAL A 511 2.34 29.80 -5.35
N VAL A 512 3.67 29.76 -5.27
CA VAL A 512 4.42 30.32 -4.14
C VAL A 512 4.17 31.82 -4.01
N ALA A 513 4.26 32.58 -5.10
CA ALA A 513 3.96 34.01 -5.14
C ALA A 513 2.53 34.33 -4.65
N ALA A 514 1.52 33.65 -5.21
CA ALA A 514 0.13 33.85 -4.79
C ALA A 514 -0.10 33.47 -3.31
N THR A 515 0.65 32.49 -2.79
CA THR A 515 0.58 32.10 -1.39
C THR A 515 1.14 33.20 -0.48
N PHE A 516 2.27 33.81 -0.84
CA PHE A 516 2.80 34.97 -0.12
C PHE A 516 1.80 36.13 -0.06
N GLU A 517 1.15 36.46 -1.17
CA GLU A 517 0.15 37.54 -1.22
C GLU A 517 -1.06 37.25 -0.33
N ARG A 518 -1.46 35.98 -0.20
CA ARG A 518 -2.63 35.58 0.58
C ARG A 518 -2.36 35.51 2.08
N MET A 519 -1.22 34.97 2.50
CA MET A 519 -0.97 34.69 3.93
C MET A 519 0.22 35.45 4.53
N GLY A 520 1.11 35.99 3.72
CA GLY A 520 2.31 36.66 4.20
C GLY A 520 2.02 37.96 4.95
N THR A 521 2.87 38.30 5.92
CA THR A 521 2.82 39.58 6.63
C THR A 521 3.47 40.65 5.77
N GLU A 522 2.82 41.81 5.61
CA GLU A 522 3.39 42.93 4.86
C GLU A 522 4.70 43.41 5.52
N ASN A 523 5.73 43.61 4.72
CA ASN A 523 7.02 44.12 5.17
C ASN A 523 7.09 45.65 4.95
N GLU A 524 7.76 46.38 5.86
CA GLU A 524 7.80 47.85 5.86
C GLU A 524 8.42 48.47 4.59
N GLY A 525 9.12 47.67 3.78
CA GLY A 525 9.85 48.09 2.56
C GLY A 525 9.25 47.63 1.22
N HIS A 526 7.95 47.29 1.18
CA HIS A 526 7.25 46.58 0.09
C HIS A 526 7.51 45.06 0.07
N GLY A 527 6.44 44.29 -0.12
CA GLY A 527 6.48 42.83 -0.18
C GLY A 527 5.87 42.12 1.03
N TYR A 528 5.94 40.80 1.01
CA TYR A 528 5.35 39.90 1.98
C TYR A 528 6.43 39.03 2.63
N ARG A 529 6.28 38.69 3.90
CA ARG A 529 7.16 37.79 4.64
C ARG A 529 6.37 36.60 5.18
N ALA A 530 6.94 35.40 5.11
CA ALA A 530 6.36 34.19 5.69
C ALA A 530 7.46 33.26 6.20
N THR A 531 7.16 32.47 7.22
CA THR A 531 8.05 31.39 7.65
C THR A 531 8.00 30.25 6.65
N PHE A 532 9.09 29.46 6.52
CA PHE A 532 9.10 28.31 5.63
C PHE A 532 7.98 27.31 5.96
N LYS A 533 7.74 27.04 7.25
CA LYS A 533 6.71 26.08 7.70
C LYS A 533 5.29 26.52 7.33
N ASP A 534 4.94 27.79 7.58
CA ASP A 534 3.62 28.30 7.24
C ASP A 534 3.41 28.34 5.73
N LEU A 535 4.44 28.76 4.99
CA LEU A 535 4.43 28.74 3.53
C LEU A 535 4.26 27.31 3.01
N PHE A 536 4.99 26.34 3.56
CA PHE A 536 4.91 24.93 3.17
C PHE A 536 3.52 24.33 3.39
N ALA A 537 2.88 24.61 4.53
CA ALA A 537 1.51 24.20 4.80
C ALA A 537 0.52 24.83 3.80
N ALA A 538 0.69 26.12 3.49
CA ALA A 538 -0.22 26.87 2.64
C ALA A 538 -0.09 26.57 1.14
N VAL A 539 1.13 26.38 0.60
CA VAL A 539 1.30 26.00 -0.82
C VAL A 539 0.67 24.63 -1.11
N ASN A 540 0.75 23.71 -0.14
CA ASN A 540 0.17 22.38 -0.16
C ASN A 540 -1.36 22.35 -0.07
N ILE A 541 -2.03 23.50 -0.04
CA ILE A 541 -3.48 23.61 -0.22
C ILE A 541 -3.84 23.52 -1.70
N GLU A 542 -3.01 24.11 -2.56
CA GLU A 542 -3.31 24.34 -3.97
C GLU A 542 -2.65 23.30 -4.89
N ARG A 543 -1.44 22.87 -4.52
CA ARG A 543 -0.63 21.90 -5.25
C ARG A 543 0.30 21.16 -4.28
N PRO A 544 0.58 19.86 -4.48
CA PRO A 544 1.59 19.16 -3.70
C PRO A 544 2.99 19.74 -3.91
N PHE A 545 3.68 20.03 -2.81
CA PHE A 545 5.09 20.40 -2.74
C PHE A 545 5.83 19.48 -1.76
N SER A 546 7.03 19.04 -2.13
CA SER A 546 8.03 18.59 -1.16
C SER A 546 8.76 19.79 -0.56
N GLU A 547 9.39 19.61 0.61
CA GLU A 547 10.26 20.65 1.16
C GLU A 547 11.40 21.00 0.18
N HIS A 548 11.93 19.99 -0.51
CA HIS A 548 13.00 20.15 -1.49
C HIS A 548 12.56 21.01 -2.69
N LEU A 549 11.37 20.73 -3.26
CA LEU A 549 10.81 21.52 -4.36
C LEU A 549 10.58 22.97 -3.94
N LEU A 550 10.01 23.19 -2.74
CA LEU A 550 9.73 24.53 -2.25
C LEU A 550 11.03 25.32 -2.05
N ARG A 551 12.04 24.74 -1.39
CA ARG A 551 13.35 25.38 -1.21
C ARG A 551 14.02 25.68 -2.55
N THR A 552 14.02 24.73 -3.48
CA THR A 552 14.60 24.92 -4.81
C THR A 552 13.90 26.06 -5.57
N THR A 553 12.58 26.15 -5.47
CA THR A 553 11.77 27.21 -6.09
C THR A 553 12.10 28.59 -5.50
N LEU A 554 12.31 28.67 -4.18
CA LEU A 554 12.64 29.92 -3.49
C LEU A 554 14.09 30.35 -3.71
N ASP A 555 15.04 29.41 -3.72
CA ASP A 555 16.47 29.69 -3.74
C ASP A 555 17.03 29.85 -5.18
N THR A 556 16.36 29.28 -6.19
CA THR A 556 16.81 29.28 -7.59
C THR A 556 16.08 30.32 -8.44
N ASP A 557 15.26 31.18 -7.84
CA ASP A 557 14.50 32.18 -8.58
C ASP A 557 15.41 33.25 -9.22
N GLU A 558 15.50 33.20 -10.54
CA GLU A 558 16.28 34.15 -11.34
C GLU A 558 15.65 35.55 -11.38
N THR A 559 14.36 35.70 -11.02
CA THR A 559 13.69 37.00 -11.05
C THR A 559 14.07 37.88 -9.86
N GLY A 560 14.65 37.29 -8.81
CA GLY A 560 14.97 37.98 -7.56
C GLY A 560 13.73 38.38 -6.76
N ALA A 561 12.57 37.79 -7.07
CA ALA A 561 11.31 38.07 -6.39
C ALA A 561 11.27 37.41 -5.01
N PHE A 562 11.95 36.28 -4.84
CA PHE A 562 12.12 35.62 -3.55
C PHE A 562 13.50 35.88 -2.95
N ALA A 563 13.55 36.11 -1.65
CA ALA A 563 14.80 36.24 -0.91
C ALA A 563 14.70 35.56 0.45
N ARG A 564 15.78 34.91 0.87
CA ARG A 564 15.89 34.34 2.21
C ARG A 564 16.25 35.44 3.21
N ASP A 565 15.58 35.42 4.35
CA ASP A 565 15.83 36.36 5.43
C ASP A 565 17.26 36.19 6.01
N PRO A 566 18.10 37.23 6.03
CA PRO A 566 19.46 37.16 6.56
C PRO A 566 19.53 36.92 8.08
N ASP A 567 18.45 37.18 8.83
CA ASP A 567 18.45 37.12 10.30
C ASP A 567 18.32 35.70 10.87
N GLY A 568 18.27 34.67 10.02
CA GLY A 568 18.41 33.26 10.41
C GLY A 568 17.13 32.54 10.86
N THR A 569 15.95 33.17 10.77
CA THR A 569 14.66 32.60 11.23
C THR A 569 13.96 31.63 10.27
N ASP A 570 14.66 31.01 9.32
CA ASP A 570 14.11 30.20 8.20
C ASP A 570 12.83 30.81 7.58
N ALA A 571 12.89 32.13 7.38
CA ALA A 571 11.84 32.92 6.78
C ALA A 571 12.26 33.39 5.39
N TYR A 572 11.26 33.65 4.55
CA TYR A 572 11.43 34.12 3.19
C TYR A 572 10.59 35.37 2.96
N THR A 573 11.06 36.23 2.07
CA THR A 573 10.36 37.42 1.62
C THR A 573 10.05 37.33 0.13
N TYR A 574 8.89 37.83 -0.25
CA TYR A 574 8.45 37.97 -1.64
C TYR A 574 8.18 39.43 -1.96
N VAL A 575 8.81 39.95 -3.01
CA VAL A 575 8.54 41.29 -3.55
C VAL A 575 7.82 41.11 -4.88
N PRO A 576 6.53 41.51 -4.99
CA PRO A 576 5.82 41.47 -6.26
C PRO A 576 6.55 42.28 -7.32
N GLY A 577 6.78 41.70 -8.49
CA GLY A 577 7.29 42.45 -9.64
C GLY A 577 6.31 43.56 -10.04
N PRO A 578 6.76 44.63 -10.73
CA PRO A 578 5.83 45.63 -11.26
C PRO A 578 4.82 44.92 -12.17
N ASN A 579 3.54 44.96 -11.78
CA ASN A 579 2.44 44.35 -12.53
C ASN A 579 2.55 44.74 -14.01
N ASN A 580 2.64 43.75 -14.88
CA ASN A 580 2.62 43.94 -16.33
C ASN A 580 1.23 43.66 -16.88
#